data_AF-A0A0M5JCW7-F1
#
_entry.id   AF-A0A0M5JCW7-F1
#
_cell.length_a   1.000
_cell.length_b   1.000
_cell.length_c   1.000
_cell.angle_alpha   90.00
_cell.angle_beta   90.00
_cell.angle_gamma   90.00
#
_symmetry.space_group_name_H-M   'P 1'
#
loop_
_entity.id
_entity.type
_entity.pdbx_description
1 polymer ?
#
loop_
_entity_poly.entity_id
_entity_poly.type
_entity_poly.pdbx_seq_one_letter_code
_entity_poly.pdbx_strand_id
1 'polypeptide(L)'
;MVNVFPQNNRTIVLFSWLKEDSNTYSEFLEQLLSLNSEEKIQLLNNLIPAYSENVAYNPDYIDSWNEHEKKSYLQVLQQSIHTPVEKSKRNLLGQTPYNLFQSITND
;
A
#
# COMPACT_ATOMS: atom_id res chain seq x y z
N MET A 1 10.52 -6.42 -4.07
CA MET A 1 9.19 -7.03 -3.86
C MET A 1 8.59 -6.53 -2.55
N VAL A 2 7.29 -6.27 -2.54
CA VAL A 2 6.50 -5.94 -1.34
C VAL A 2 5.56 -7.11 -1.07
N ASN A 3 5.57 -7.63 0.14
CA ASN A 3 4.62 -8.66 0.60
C ASN A 3 3.85 -8.12 1.80
N VAL A 4 2.53 -8.27 1.80
CA VAL A 4 1.65 -7.81 2.88
C VAL A 4 0.81 -8.96 3.36
N PHE A 5 0.93 -9.31 4.64
CA PHE A 5 0.17 -10.42 5.21
C PHE A 5 -0.18 -10.18 6.68
N PRO A 6 -1.33 -10.70 7.14
CA PRO A 6 -1.66 -10.70 8.55
C PRO A 6 -0.85 -11.76 9.29
N GLN A 7 -0.36 -11.44 10.50
CA GLN A 7 0.20 -12.41 11.43
C GLN A 7 -0.24 -12.06 12.86
N ASN A 8 -1.02 -12.96 13.46
CA ASN A 8 -1.71 -12.72 14.73
C ASN A 8 -2.58 -11.44 14.63
N ASN A 9 -2.37 -10.46 15.51
CA ASN A 9 -3.09 -9.18 15.52
C ASN A 9 -2.26 -8.03 14.91
N ARG A 10 -1.42 -8.33 13.92
CA ARG A 10 -0.56 -7.34 13.25
C ARG A 10 -0.56 -7.57 11.75
N THR A 11 -0.48 -6.49 10.99
CA THR A 11 -0.16 -6.55 9.57
C THR A 11 1.34 -6.40 9.42
N ILE A 12 1.98 -7.35 8.75
CA ILE A 12 3.40 -7.27 8.41
C ILE A 12 3.51 -6.83 6.96
N VAL A 13 4.25 -5.75 6.74
CA VAL A 13 4.66 -5.27 5.41
C VAL A 13 6.15 -5.54 5.25
N LEU A 14 6.49 -6.47 4.36
CA LEU A 14 7.87 -6.88 4.11
C LEU A 14 8.36 -6.33 2.78
N PHE A 15 9.38 -5.47 2.85
CA PHE A 15 10.15 -5.02 1.69
C PHE A 15 11.40 -5.89 1.55
N SER A 16 11.61 -6.44 0.36
CA SER A 16 12.78 -7.28 0.05
C SER A 16 13.29 -7.01 -1.37
N TRP A 17 14.60 -7.08 -1.57
CA TRP A 17 15.25 -6.93 -2.88
C TRP A 17 16.52 -7.77 -2.94
N LEU A 18 17.03 -8.02 -4.15
CA LEU A 18 18.30 -8.71 -4.32
C LEU A 18 19.43 -7.79 -3.88
N LYS A 19 20.50 -8.38 -3.33
CA LYS A 19 21.64 -7.58 -2.83
C LYS A 19 22.20 -6.63 -3.89
N GLU A 20 22.23 -7.06 -5.13
CA GLU A 20 22.70 -6.28 -6.29
C GLU A 20 21.89 -5.00 -6.52
N ASP A 21 20.62 -4.98 -6.13
CA ASP A 21 19.73 -3.82 -6.28
C ASP A 21 19.80 -2.85 -5.09
N SER A 22 20.67 -3.09 -4.09
CA SER A 22 20.68 -2.29 -2.85
C SER A 22 20.91 -0.80 -3.09
N ASN A 23 21.75 -0.46 -4.06
CA ASN A 23 22.01 0.95 -4.42
C ASN A 23 20.77 1.63 -5.00
N THR A 24 19.86 0.89 -5.62
CA THR A 24 18.61 1.42 -6.18
C THR A 24 17.56 1.66 -5.10
N TYR A 25 17.55 0.85 -4.04
CA TYR A 25 16.51 0.89 -3.00
C TYR A 25 16.93 1.55 -1.68
N SER A 26 18.22 1.82 -1.48
CA SER A 26 18.72 2.44 -0.24
C SER A 26 18.09 3.80 0.02
N GLU A 27 17.99 4.66 -1.00
CA GLU A 27 17.36 5.99 -0.86
C GLU A 27 15.87 5.88 -0.53
N PHE A 28 15.16 4.95 -1.18
CA PHE A 28 13.76 4.68 -0.86
C PHE A 28 13.59 4.19 0.59
N LEU A 29 14.48 3.32 1.06
CA LEU A 29 14.46 2.83 2.43
C LEU A 29 14.67 3.97 3.43
N GLU A 30 15.65 4.84 3.20
CA GLU A 30 15.92 6.01 4.05
C GLU A 30 14.71 6.95 4.11
N GLN A 31 14.10 7.25 2.96
CA GLN A 31 12.87 8.04 2.88
C GLN A 31 11.75 7.39 3.69
N LEU A 32 11.47 6.09 3.46
CA LEU A 32 10.44 5.35 4.17
C LEU A 32 10.65 5.34 5.70
N LEU A 33 11.89 5.17 6.16
CA LEU A 33 12.21 5.15 7.58
C LEU A 33 12.07 6.53 8.23
N SER A 34 12.30 7.60 7.48
CA SER A 34 12.17 8.99 7.94
C SER A 34 10.72 9.45 8.17
N LEU A 35 9.74 8.79 7.53
CA LEU A 35 8.32 9.13 7.63
C LEU A 35 7.77 8.87 9.04
N ASN A 36 6.84 9.73 9.46
CA ASN A 36 6.03 9.49 10.65
C ASN A 36 4.96 8.40 10.41
N SER A 37 4.23 8.01 11.46
CA SER A 37 3.25 6.90 11.37
C SER A 37 2.10 7.19 10.40
N GLU A 38 1.60 8.42 10.36
CA GLU A 38 0.50 8.83 9.48
C GLU A 38 0.96 8.82 8.01
N GLU A 39 2.15 9.36 7.74
CA GLU A 39 2.76 9.35 6.42
C GLU A 39 3.06 7.93 5.93
N LYS A 40 3.50 7.04 6.83
CA LYS A 40 3.71 5.62 6.50
C LYS A 40 2.40 4.95 6.09
N ILE A 41 1.31 5.21 6.81
CA ILE A 41 -0.01 4.69 6.44
C ILE A 41 -0.42 5.24 5.07
N GLN A 42 -0.26 6.55 4.83
CA GLN A 42 -0.61 7.15 3.55
C GLN A 42 0.21 6.59 2.39
N LEU A 43 1.52 6.39 2.60
CA LEU A 43 2.40 5.72 1.65
C LEU A 43 1.89 4.32 1.32
N LEU A 44 1.53 3.54 2.32
CA LEU A 44 1.06 2.16 2.14
C LEU A 44 -0.32 2.10 1.48
N ASN A 45 -1.22 3.04 1.75
CA ASN A 45 -2.53 3.16 1.09
C ASN A 45 -2.40 3.37 -0.42
N ASN A 46 -1.33 4.01 -0.88
CA ASN A 46 -1.06 4.20 -2.31
C ASN A 46 -0.20 3.07 -2.90
N LEU A 47 0.77 2.56 -2.14
CA LEU A 47 1.71 1.54 -2.60
C LEU A 47 1.06 0.17 -2.79
N ILE A 48 0.29 -0.29 -1.80
CA ILE A 48 -0.27 -1.66 -1.81
C ILE A 48 -1.20 -1.91 -3.01
N PRO A 49 -2.19 -1.03 -3.32
CA PRO A 49 -3.03 -1.23 -4.51
C PRO A 49 -2.24 -1.16 -5.82
N ALA A 50 -1.18 -0.34 -5.87
CA ALA A 50 -0.33 -0.24 -7.05
C ALA A 50 0.53 -1.49 -7.30
N TYR A 51 0.72 -2.33 -6.27
CA TYR A 51 1.50 -3.56 -6.30
C TYR A 51 0.69 -4.75 -5.75
N SER A 52 -0.59 -4.85 -6.14
CA SER A 52 -1.55 -5.79 -5.55
C SER A 52 -1.38 -7.26 -5.97
N GLU A 53 -0.34 -7.60 -6.74
CA GLU A 53 -0.14 -8.96 -7.27
C GLU A 53 -0.05 -10.01 -6.15
N ASN A 54 0.41 -9.61 -4.96
CA ASN A 54 0.59 -10.49 -3.80
C ASN A 54 -0.06 -9.92 -2.53
N VAL A 55 -1.33 -9.50 -2.63
CA VAL A 55 -2.08 -8.99 -1.45
C VAL A 55 -3.34 -9.80 -1.22
N ALA A 56 -3.54 -10.23 0.02
CA ALA A 56 -4.76 -10.89 0.49
C ALA A 56 -5.53 -9.95 1.42
N TYR A 57 -6.83 -9.83 1.18
CA TYR A 57 -7.74 -9.02 2.00
C TYR A 57 -8.74 -9.92 2.73
N ASN A 58 -9.13 -9.50 3.93
CA ASN A 58 -10.32 -10.05 4.57
C ASN A 58 -11.57 -9.57 3.78
N PRO A 59 -12.47 -10.46 3.33
CA PRO A 59 -13.69 -10.07 2.63
C PRO A 59 -14.56 -9.08 3.42
N ASP A 60 -14.76 -9.32 4.72
CA ASP A 60 -15.59 -8.46 5.58
C ASP A 60 -15.03 -7.04 5.67
N TYR A 61 -13.70 -6.92 5.65
CA TYR A 61 -13.01 -5.63 5.62
C TYR A 61 -13.36 -4.84 4.35
N ILE A 62 -13.30 -5.48 3.18
CA ILE A 62 -13.58 -4.84 1.90
C ILE A 62 -15.07 -4.54 1.76
N ASP A 63 -15.93 -5.41 2.29
CA ASP A 63 -17.38 -5.20 2.26
C ASP A 63 -17.82 -4.02 3.12
N SER A 64 -17.08 -3.71 4.19
CA SER A 64 -17.33 -2.53 5.03
C SER A 64 -17.11 -1.20 4.32
N TRP A 65 -16.36 -1.17 3.21
CA TRP A 65 -16.09 0.04 2.46
C TRP A 65 -17.29 0.54 1.67
N ASN A 66 -17.42 1.85 1.59
CA ASN A 66 -18.40 2.49 0.71
C ASN A 66 -17.96 2.43 -0.76
N GLU A 67 -18.88 2.72 -1.67
CA GLU A 67 -18.64 2.65 -3.12
C GLU A 67 -17.54 3.62 -3.60
N HIS A 68 -17.37 4.77 -2.94
CA HIS A 68 -16.32 5.72 -3.29
C HIS A 68 -14.93 5.19 -2.93
N GLU A 69 -14.78 4.54 -1.77
CA GLU A 69 -13.55 3.88 -1.35
C GLU A 69 -13.17 2.75 -2.32
N LYS A 70 -14.12 1.84 -2.59
CA LYS A 70 -13.93 0.72 -3.54
C LYS A 70 -13.50 1.21 -4.93
N LYS A 71 -14.20 2.22 -5.47
CA LYS A 71 -13.90 2.79 -6.78
C LYS A 71 -12.52 3.45 -6.83
N SER A 72 -12.17 4.20 -5.80
CA SER A 72 -10.87 4.89 -5.73
C SER A 72 -9.72 3.90 -5.64
N TYR A 73 -9.89 2.84 -4.84
CA TYR A 73 -8.93 1.75 -4.74
C TYR A 73 -8.71 1.06 -6.09
N LEU A 74 -9.80 0.68 -6.77
CA LEU A 74 -9.74 0.05 -8.10
C LEU A 74 -9.09 0.95 -9.14
N GLN A 75 -9.27 2.27 -9.05
CA GLN A 75 -8.63 3.22 -9.95
C GLN A 75 -7.10 3.21 -9.80
N VAL A 76 -6.57 3.12 -8.57
CA VAL A 76 -5.12 3.02 -8.35
C VAL A 76 -4.57 1.73 -8.98
N LEU A 77 -5.27 0.61 -8.79
CA LEU A 77 -4.91 -0.67 -9.40
C LEU A 77 -4.93 -0.61 -10.94
N GLN A 78 -5.99 -0.06 -11.54
CA GLN A 78 -6.08 0.07 -12.99
C GLN A 78 -4.96 0.95 -13.56
N GLN A 79 -4.62 2.04 -12.86
CA GLN A 79 -3.52 2.91 -13.26
C GLN A 79 -2.15 2.23 -13.21
N SER A 80 -1.93 1.32 -12.25
CA SER A 80 -0.66 0.58 -12.15
C SER A 80 -0.49 -0.44 -13.27
N ILE A 81 -1.59 -1.02 -13.78
CA ILE A 81 -1.58 -1.96 -14.90
C ILE A 81 -1.32 -1.23 -16.23
N HIS A 82 -1.92 -0.06 -16.45
CA HIS A 82 -1.90 0.61 -17.75
C HIS A 82 -0.75 1.61 -17.95
N THR A 83 -0.06 2.01 -16.89
CA THR A 83 0.98 3.04 -16.96
C THR A 83 2.34 2.44 -16.63
N PRO A 84 3.39 2.64 -17.45
CA PRO A 84 4.75 2.27 -17.07
C PRO A 84 5.16 3.10 -15.85
N VAL A 85 5.04 2.47 -14.67
CA VAL A 85 5.69 2.63 -13.36
C VAL A 85 6.05 4.04 -12.83
N GLU A 86 6.50 5.02 -13.62
CA GLU A 86 7.15 6.23 -13.10
C GLU A 86 6.26 7.46 -12.85
N LYS A 87 5.03 7.53 -13.38
CA LYS A 87 4.16 8.72 -13.19
C LYS A 87 3.14 8.57 -12.07
N SER A 88 2.53 7.39 -11.91
CA SER A 88 1.57 7.11 -10.83
C SER A 88 2.23 6.93 -9.46
N LYS A 89 3.56 6.70 -9.41
CA LYS A 89 4.34 6.53 -8.18
C LYS A 89 4.91 7.84 -7.61
N ARG A 90 4.65 9.00 -8.24
CA ARG A 90 5.31 10.27 -7.88
C ARG A 90 4.82 10.89 -6.58
N ASN A 91 3.63 10.52 -6.09
CA ASN A 91 3.15 11.01 -4.81
C ASN A 91 2.47 9.89 -4.02
N LEU A 92 3.27 9.03 -3.39
CA LEU A 92 2.76 8.02 -2.46
C LEU A 92 2.16 8.63 -1.18
N LEU A 93 2.40 9.92 -0.91
CA LEU A 93 1.80 10.65 0.20
C LEU A 93 0.50 11.38 -0.17
N GLY A 94 -0.01 11.16 -1.40
CA GLY A 94 -1.30 11.71 -1.82
C GLY A 94 -2.43 11.13 -0.98
N GLN A 95 -3.39 11.98 -0.59
CA GLN A 95 -4.53 11.59 0.23
C GLN A 95 -5.38 10.52 -0.46
N THR A 96 -5.84 9.53 0.31
CA THR A 96 -6.74 8.46 -0.16
C THR A 96 -8.04 8.48 0.65
N PRO A 97 -9.19 8.14 0.04
CA PRO A 97 -10.46 8.09 0.77
C PRO A 97 -10.60 6.86 1.67
N TYR A 98 -9.64 5.93 1.63
CA TYR A 98 -9.60 4.69 2.40
C TYR A 98 -8.31 4.59 3.23
N ASN A 99 -8.34 3.79 4.30
CA ASN A 99 -7.20 3.46 5.13
C ASN A 99 -7.08 1.95 5.35
N LEU A 100 -6.12 1.31 4.65
CA LEU A 100 -5.88 -0.14 4.64
C LEU A 100 -5.53 -0.76 6.02
N PHE A 101 -5.22 0.08 7.00
CA PHE A 101 -4.83 -0.33 8.36
C PHE A 101 -5.85 0.10 9.41
N GLN A 102 -7.01 0.59 9.00
CA GLN A 102 -8.11 0.86 9.91
C GLN A 102 -8.62 -0.45 10.52
N SER A 103 -8.84 -0.45 11.83
CA SER A 103 -9.44 -1.58 12.53
C SER A 103 -10.92 -1.70 12.19
N ILE A 104 -11.39 -2.92 11.94
CA ILE A 104 -12.82 -3.21 11.92
C ILE A 104 -13.26 -3.28 13.38
N THR A 105 -13.81 -2.18 13.90
CA THR A 105 -14.62 -2.26 15.11
C THR A 105 -15.98 -2.80 14.71
N ASN A 106 -16.19 -4.09 14.97
CA ASN A 106 -17.54 -4.65 14.99
C ASN A 106 -18.18 -4.17 16.29
N ASP A 107 -19.12 -3.22 16.19
CA ASP A 107 -20.05 -2.91 17.28
C ASP A 107 -21.02 -4.10 17.51
#